data_AF-A0A1G7DNS2-F1
#
_entry.id   AF-A0A1G7DNS2-F1
#
_cell.length_a   1.000
_cell.length_b   1.000
_cell.length_c   1.000
_cell.angle_alpha   90.00
_cell.angle_beta   90.00
_cell.angle_gamma   90.00
#
_symmetry.space_group_name_H-M   'P 1'
#
loop_
_entity.id
_entity.type
_entity.pdbx_description
1 polymer ?
#
loop_
_entity_poly.entity_id
_entity_poly.type
_entity_poly.pdbx_seq_one_letter_code
_entity_poly.pdbx_strand_id
1 'polypeptide(L)' 'MISKDRIQAIAARLRDAEASREVIAPVRGEIAPDDITTAYAV' A
#
# COMPACT_ATOMS: atom_id res chain seq x y z
N MET A 1 -10.54 4.68 -6.92
CA MET A 1 -10.52 3.42 -6.16
C MET A 1 -9.86 2.33 -6.97
N ILE A 2 -8.71 1.83 -6.49
CA ILE A 2 -8.01 0.68 -7.11
C ILE A 2 -8.70 -0.64 -6.75
N SER A 3 -8.35 -1.74 -7.43
CA SER A 3 -8.95 -3.05 -7.15
C SER A 3 -8.56 -3.59 -5.77
N LYS A 4 -9.42 -4.43 -5.19
CA LYS A 4 -9.18 -5.09 -3.90
C LYS A 4 -7.89 -5.90 -3.89
N ASP A 5 -7.57 -6.57 -4.99
CA ASP A 5 -6.32 -7.35 -5.11
C ASP A 5 -5.08 -6.45 -5.04
N ARG A 6 -5.15 -5.24 -5.59
CA ARG A 6 -4.07 -4.25 -5.50
C ARG A 6 -3.91 -3.71 -4.08
N ILE A 7 -5.02 -3.46 -3.38
CA ILE A 7 -5.01 -3.08 -1.96
C ILE A 7 -4.30 -4.16 -1.14
N GLN A 8 -4.68 -5.43 -1.31
CA GLN A 8 -4.07 -6.55 -0.61
C GLN A 8 -2.58 -6.73 -0.94
N ALA A 9 -2.18 -6.49 -2.20
CA ALA A 9 -0.78 -6.56 -2.61
C ALA A 9 0.07 -5.46 -1.95
N ILE A 10 -0.46 -4.24 -1.85
CA ILE A 10 0.22 -3.14 -1.14
C ILE A 10 0.35 -3.48 0.35
N ALA A 11 -0.74 -3.94 0.99
CA ALA A 11 -0.73 -4.33 2.41
C ALA A 11 0.22 -5.50 2.69
N ALA A 12 0.36 -6.47 1.79
CA ALA A 12 1.34 -7.54 1.91
C ALA A 12 2.77 -7.01 1.89
N ARG A 13 3.11 -6.14 0.92
CA ARG A 13 4.45 -5.54 0.81
C ARG A 13 4.83 -4.72 2.05
N LEU A 14 3.89 -3.95 2.60
CA LEU A 14 4.12 -3.18 3.82
C LEU A 14 4.38 -4.09 5.02
N ARG A 15 3.63 -5.18 5.16
CA ARG A 15 3.85 -6.19 6.22
C ARG A 15 5.21 -6.87 6.10
N ASP A 16 5.62 -7.23 4.88
CA ASP A 16 6.94 -7.85 4.65
C ASP A 16 8.09 -6.87 4.96
N ALA A 17 7.92 -5.60 4.59
CA ALA A 17 8.88 -4.53 4.93
C ALA A 17 8.98 -4.33 6.45
N GLU A 18 7.86 -4.36 7.16
CA GLU A 18 7.84 -4.28 8.63
C GLU A 18 8.55 -5.50 9.27
N ALA A 19 8.23 -6.70 8.80
CA ALA A 19 8.79 -7.94 9.34
C ALA A 19 10.31 -8.05 9.10
N SER A 20 10.78 -7.66 7.92
CA SER A 20 12.20 -7.65 7.55
C SER A 20 12.97 -6.46 8.12
N ARG A 21 12.27 -5.38 8.49
CA ARG A 21 12.83 -4.05 8.80
C ARG A 21 13.63 -3.43 7.66
N GLU A 22 13.37 -3.87 6.42
CA GLU A 22 13.92 -3.24 5.22
C GLU A 22 12.96 -2.16 4.70
N VAL A 23 13.47 -0.95 4.55
CA VAL A 23 12.67 0.18 4.05
C VAL A 23 12.42 0.00 2.56
N ILE A 24 11.15 0.07 2.16
CA ILE A 24 10.73 0.01 0.76
C ILE A 24 10.40 1.40 0.20
N ALA A 25 10.34 1.50 -1.14
CA ALA A 25 9.92 2.71 -1.82
C ALA A 25 8.48 3.12 -1.43
N PRO A 26 8.15 4.42 -1.42
CA PRO A 26 6.82 4.89 -1.05
C PRO A 26 5.71 4.28 -1.92
N VAL A 27 4.75 3.61 -1.28
CA VAL A 27 3.57 3.04 -1.96
C VAL A 27 2.53 4.09 -2.36
N ARG A 28 2.70 5.35 -1.91
CA ARG A 28 1.79 6.46 -2.25
C ARG A 28 1.74 6.75 -3.76
N GLY A 29 2.74 6.36 -4.54
CA GLY A 29 2.69 6.46 -6.01
C GLY A 29 1.68 5.50 -6.65
N GLU A 30 1.22 4.48 -5.92
CA GLU A 30 0.26 3.48 -6.38
C GLU A 30 -1.19 3.82 -5.98
N ILE A 31 -1.37 4.85 -5.14
CA ILE A 31 -2.67 5.34 -4.65
C ILE A 31 -2.83 6.78 -5.13
N ALA A 32 -3.94 7.09 -5.81
CA ALA A 32 -4.17 8.44 -6.30
C ALA A 32 -4.12 9.48 -5.16
N PRO A 33 -3.50 10.66 -5.35
CA PRO A 33 -3.32 11.64 -4.26
C PRO A 33 -4.60 12.14 -3.60
N ASP A 34 -5.73 12.09 -4.31
CA ASP A 34 -7.07 12.46 -3.87
C ASP A 34 -7.88 11.27 -3.31
N ASP A 35 -7.38 10.04 -3.44
CA ASP A 35 -8.03 8.81 -2.98
C ASP A 35 -7.53 8.43 -1.58
N ILE A 36 -7.88 9.25 -0.59
CA ILE A 36 -7.56 9.01 0.82
C ILE A 36 -8.27 7.74 1.32
N THR A 37 -9.47 7.45 0.82
CA THR A 37 -10.23 6.24 1.17
C THR A 37 -9.44 4.97 0.87
N THR A 38 -8.78 4.89 -0.28
CA THR A 38 -7.92 3.75 -0.62
C THR A 38 -6.74 3.63 0.34
N ALA A 39 -6.17 4.75 0.82
CA ALA A 39 -5.08 4.72 1.79
C ALA A 39 -5.51 4.15 3.16
N TYR A 40 -6.76 4.38 3.59
CA TYR A 40 -7.31 3.75 4.79
C TYR A 40 -7.70 2.28 4.60
N ALA A 41 -7.92 1.84 3.35
CA ALA A 41 -8.28 0.46 3.05
C ALA A 41 -7.06 -0.47 2.95
N VAL A 42 -5.88 0.09 2.65
CA VAL A 42 -4.56 -0.58 2.65
C VAL A 42 -4.08 -0.80 4.08
#